data_AF-A0A4U7KWY3-F1
#
_entry.id   AF-A0A4U7KWY3-F1
#
_cell.length_a   1.000
_cell.length_b   1.000
_cell.length_c   1.000
_cell.angle_alpha   90.00
_cell.angle_beta   90.00
_cell.angle_gamma   90.00
#
_symmetry.space_group_name_H-M   'P 1'
#
loop_
_entity.id
_entity.type
_entity.pdbx_description
1 polymer ?
#
loop_
_entity_poly.entity_id
_entity_poly.type
_entity_poly.pdbx_seq_one_letter_code
_entity_poly.pdbx_strand_id
1 'polypeptide(L)'
;MAARPTVNVRGLDGAASGSLPLPAVFTAPIRPDVVQLVHTNVAKNKRQPYAVSTKAGHQTSAESWGTGRAVARIPRVGGGGTHRSGQAAFGNMVRGGHMFAPTKLWRRWFIKTNQNQKRYATASALAATAVPSLLLARGHRVEQLSEVPLVVADQAESLTKTKEAIALLKSLNAYEDVVKVSNSRKIRAGVGKLRNRRHTQRRGPLVIYNKDAGIVKAFRNVPGVELCSVERLNILQLAPGGHLGRFVIFTQSAFGRLDEVFAAKSGFTLPKAKIANTDVTRIINSDEIQSVVRAKGPAKTTRPFTQRKNPLKNRAVLFRLNPYAQAAIRSEIRAQAQKKSGIKKEAKQPVAKEFLQLLHAN
;
A
#
# COMPACT_ATOMS: atom_id res chain seq x y z
N MET A 1 25.69 2.97 -6.83
CA MET A 1 25.17 1.63 -6.45
C MET A 1 26.30 0.62 -6.62
N ALA A 2 26.66 -0.12 -5.56
CA ALA A 2 27.57 -1.26 -5.68
C ALA A 2 26.75 -2.49 -6.11
N ALA A 3 26.47 -2.60 -7.40
CA ALA A 3 25.99 -3.86 -7.94
C ALA A 3 27.20 -4.82 -8.00
N ARG A 4 27.04 -6.07 -7.57
CA ARG A 4 28.12 -7.05 -7.73
C ARG A 4 28.43 -7.18 -9.22
N PRO A 5 29.70 -7.09 -9.63
CA PRO A 5 30.05 -7.11 -11.04
C PRO A 5 29.76 -8.47 -11.67
N THR A 6 29.82 -9.56 -10.88
CA THR A 6 29.62 -10.93 -11.33
C THR A 6 28.64 -11.67 -10.40
N VAL A 7 27.99 -12.69 -10.96
CA VAL A 7 27.04 -13.59 -10.29
C VAL A 7 27.47 -15.03 -10.55
N ASN A 8 27.42 -15.88 -9.52
CA ASN A 8 27.80 -17.28 -9.65
C ASN A 8 26.70 -18.10 -10.35
N VAL A 9 27.12 -19.00 -11.23
CA VAL A 9 26.27 -20.00 -11.86
C VAL A 9 26.27 -21.26 -10.99
N ARG A 10 25.10 -21.77 -10.65
CA ARG A 10 24.93 -23.00 -9.85
C ARG A 10 24.69 -24.22 -10.73
N GLY A 11 25.39 -25.32 -10.46
CA GLY A 11 25.15 -26.62 -11.06
C GLY A 11 23.81 -27.23 -10.62
N LEU A 12 23.48 -28.41 -11.15
CA LEU A 12 22.25 -29.13 -10.78
C LEU A 12 22.27 -29.62 -9.32
N ASP A 13 23.47 -29.85 -8.80
CA ASP A 13 23.78 -30.23 -7.42
C ASP A 13 23.77 -29.02 -6.44
N GLY A 14 23.62 -27.80 -6.95
CA GLY A 14 23.67 -26.56 -6.17
C GLY A 14 25.09 -26.04 -5.91
N ALA A 15 26.13 -26.73 -6.39
CA ALA A 15 27.51 -26.27 -6.29
C ALA A 15 27.77 -25.11 -7.27
N ALA A 16 28.81 -24.31 -7.01
CA ALA A 16 29.22 -23.27 -7.97
C ALA A 16 29.93 -23.91 -9.16
N SER A 17 29.46 -23.61 -10.38
CA SER A 17 29.98 -24.16 -11.65
C SER A 17 30.67 -23.11 -12.52
N GLY A 18 30.53 -21.82 -12.21
CA GLY A 18 31.09 -20.72 -12.99
C GLY A 18 30.58 -19.35 -12.54
N SER A 19 30.88 -18.29 -13.29
CA SER A 19 30.33 -16.95 -13.04
C SER A 19 30.01 -16.22 -14.34
N LEU A 20 29.07 -15.28 -14.27
CA LEU A 20 28.67 -14.39 -15.37
C LEU A 20 28.68 -12.93 -14.91
N PRO A 21 28.93 -11.96 -15.80
CA PRO A 21 28.74 -10.55 -15.49
C PRO A 21 27.26 -10.26 -15.20
N LEU A 22 27.00 -9.33 -14.29
CA LEU A 22 25.64 -8.89 -13.99
C LEU A 22 25.10 -8.02 -15.14
N PRO A 23 23.97 -8.39 -15.78
CA PRO A 23 23.37 -7.59 -16.85
C PRO A 23 22.99 -6.18 -16.40
N ALA A 24 23.13 -5.22 -17.31
CA ALA A 24 22.91 -3.79 -17.02
C ALA A 24 21.48 -3.51 -16.53
N VAL A 25 20.50 -4.32 -16.94
CA VAL A 25 19.10 -4.18 -16.51
C VAL A 25 18.92 -4.26 -14.99
N PHE A 26 19.77 -4.97 -14.26
CA PHE A 26 19.68 -5.06 -12.80
C PHE A 26 20.11 -3.79 -12.07
N THR A 27 20.82 -2.89 -12.77
CA THR A 27 21.18 -1.55 -12.27
C THR A 27 20.14 -0.49 -12.61
N ALA A 28 19.08 -0.87 -13.35
CA ALA A 28 18.02 0.06 -13.72
C ALA A 28 17.28 0.57 -12.47
N PRO A 29 16.82 1.85 -12.46
CA PRO A 29 16.07 2.42 -11.35
C PRO A 29 14.77 1.66 -11.10
N ILE A 30 14.50 1.34 -9.84
CA ILE A 30 13.29 0.66 -9.41
C ILE A 30 12.17 1.69 -9.21
N ARG A 31 11.12 1.64 -10.05
CA ARG A 31 9.96 2.54 -9.97
C ARG A 31 8.64 1.79 -9.69
N PRO A 32 8.22 1.67 -8.41
CA PRO A 32 7.00 0.95 -8.06
C PRO A 32 5.74 1.60 -8.63
N ASP A 33 5.71 2.92 -8.76
CA ASP A 33 4.60 3.69 -9.31
C ASP A 33 4.34 3.38 -10.80
N VAL A 34 5.40 3.36 -11.61
CA VAL A 34 5.32 2.99 -13.03
C VAL A 34 4.89 1.54 -13.19
N VAL A 35 5.45 0.65 -12.37
CA VAL A 35 5.14 -0.79 -12.40
C VAL A 35 3.67 -1.03 -12.04
N GLN A 36 3.17 -0.39 -10.99
CA GLN A 36 1.76 -0.49 -10.57
C GLN A 36 0.81 0.04 -11.67
N LEU A 37 1.13 1.19 -12.25
CA LEU A 37 0.32 1.81 -13.30
C LEU A 37 0.25 0.92 -14.55
N VAL A 38 1.41 0.46 -15.02
CA VAL A 38 1.51 -0.42 -16.20
C VAL A 38 0.84 -1.76 -15.93
N HIS A 39 1.10 -2.39 -14.79
CA HIS A 39 0.46 -3.65 -14.41
C HIS A 39 -1.06 -3.52 -14.41
N THR A 40 -1.60 -2.46 -13.80
CA THR A 40 -3.04 -2.20 -13.75
C THR A 40 -3.66 -2.07 -15.15
N ASN A 41 -2.99 -1.37 -16.06
CA ASN A 41 -3.48 -1.20 -17.43
C ASN A 41 -3.38 -2.50 -18.25
N VAL A 42 -2.26 -3.21 -18.17
CA VAL A 42 -2.05 -4.47 -18.90
C VAL A 42 -2.98 -5.57 -18.37
N ALA A 43 -3.22 -5.63 -17.05
CA ALA A 43 -4.11 -6.62 -16.45
C ALA A 43 -5.57 -6.47 -16.91
N LYS A 44 -6.01 -5.24 -17.22
CA LYS A 44 -7.35 -4.98 -17.78
C LYS A 44 -7.53 -5.62 -19.16
N ASN A 45 -6.45 -5.78 -19.93
CA ASN A 45 -6.53 -6.30 -21.29
C ASN A 45 -6.82 -7.80 -21.38
N LYS A 46 -6.77 -8.55 -20.26
CA LYS A 46 -7.18 -9.96 -20.19
C LYS A 46 -8.69 -10.15 -19.92
N ARG A 47 -9.43 -9.05 -19.67
CA ARG A 47 -10.85 -9.14 -19.30
C ARG A 47 -11.70 -9.51 -20.50
N GLN A 48 -12.69 -10.37 -20.28
CA GLN A 48 -13.75 -10.65 -21.24
C GLN A 48 -14.91 -9.66 -21.03
N PRO A 49 -15.45 -9.04 -22.10
CA PRO A 49 -16.65 -8.21 -22.01
C PRO A 49 -17.84 -8.97 -21.44
N TYR A 50 -18.69 -8.27 -20.71
CA TYR A 50 -19.97 -8.78 -20.25
C TYR A 50 -21.02 -7.67 -20.35
N ALA A 51 -22.24 -8.04 -20.71
CA ALA A 51 -23.38 -7.15 -20.85
C ALA A 51 -24.66 -7.88 -20.49
N VAL A 52 -25.68 -7.12 -20.08
CA VAL A 52 -27.05 -7.64 -19.95
C VAL A 52 -27.74 -7.59 -21.32
N SER A 53 -28.71 -8.49 -21.55
CA SER A 53 -29.49 -8.48 -22.78
C SER A 53 -30.20 -7.12 -22.96
N THR A 54 -30.18 -6.59 -24.18
CA THR A 54 -30.84 -5.31 -24.51
C THR A 54 -32.36 -5.39 -24.39
N LYS A 55 -32.94 -6.59 -24.53
CA LYS A 55 -34.38 -6.83 -24.42
C LYS A 55 -34.84 -7.15 -22.99
N ALA A 56 -33.91 -7.34 -22.05
CA ALA A 56 -34.27 -7.70 -20.67
C ALA A 56 -35.10 -6.59 -20.02
N GLY A 57 -36.28 -6.96 -19.48
CA GLY A 57 -37.22 -6.02 -18.88
C GLY A 57 -38.05 -5.20 -19.88
N HIS A 58 -37.84 -5.38 -21.20
CA HIS A 58 -38.56 -4.68 -22.28
C HIS A 58 -39.44 -5.59 -23.15
N GLN A 59 -39.52 -6.90 -22.84
CA GLN A 59 -40.31 -7.87 -23.60
C GLN A 59 -41.81 -7.86 -23.26
N THR A 60 -42.23 -7.04 -22.29
CA THR A 60 -43.61 -6.97 -21.83
C THR A 60 -44.29 -5.71 -22.38
N SER A 61 -45.49 -5.85 -22.93
CA SER A 61 -46.34 -4.70 -23.25
C SER A 61 -46.97 -4.15 -21.97
N ALA A 62 -46.73 -2.88 -21.67
CA ALA A 62 -47.22 -2.23 -20.48
C ALA A 62 -47.38 -0.72 -20.72
N GLU A 63 -48.41 -0.13 -20.14
CA GLU A 63 -48.72 1.28 -20.26
C GLU A 63 -49.08 1.86 -18.89
N SER A 64 -48.79 3.15 -18.67
CA SER A 64 -49.19 3.81 -17.44
C SER A 64 -50.68 4.05 -17.44
N TRP A 65 -51.36 3.75 -16.33
CA TRP A 65 -52.79 4.01 -16.20
C TRP A 65 -53.13 5.48 -15.91
N GLY A 66 -52.12 6.36 -15.89
CA GLY A 66 -52.30 7.78 -15.56
C GLY A 66 -52.65 8.02 -14.09
N THR A 67 -53.24 9.17 -13.82
CA THR A 67 -53.74 9.56 -12.49
C THR A 67 -55.17 9.07 -12.25
N GLY A 68 -55.67 9.19 -11.01
CA GLY A 68 -57.09 8.94 -10.71
C GLY A 68 -57.48 7.49 -10.38
N ARG A 69 -56.51 6.56 -10.29
CA ARG A 69 -56.75 5.14 -9.96
C ARG A 69 -56.17 4.68 -8.62
N ALA A 70 -55.87 5.63 -7.72
CA ALA A 70 -55.22 5.37 -6.42
C ALA A 70 -53.93 4.50 -6.50
N VAL A 71 -53.21 4.57 -7.62
CA VAL A 71 -51.95 3.84 -7.86
C VAL A 71 -50.88 4.75 -8.44
N ALA A 72 -49.61 4.40 -8.21
CA ALA A 72 -48.47 5.11 -8.80
C ALA A 72 -48.48 5.03 -10.33
N ARG A 73 -48.00 6.11 -10.99
CA ARG A 73 -47.99 6.34 -12.44
C ARG A 73 -46.98 5.48 -13.24
N ILE A 74 -46.59 4.33 -12.72
CA ILE A 74 -45.67 3.40 -13.39
C ILE A 74 -46.41 2.61 -14.48
N PRO A 75 -45.76 2.27 -15.62
CA PRO A 75 -46.37 1.37 -16.60
C PRO A 75 -46.75 0.02 -15.99
N ARG A 76 -47.93 -0.47 -16.33
CA ARG A 76 -48.51 -1.73 -15.83
C ARG A 76 -48.86 -2.67 -16.97
N VAL A 77 -48.67 -3.96 -16.75
CA VAL A 77 -48.96 -5.00 -17.75
C VAL A 77 -50.46 -5.05 -18.02
N GLY A 78 -50.84 -5.03 -19.30
CA GLY A 78 -52.24 -5.11 -19.73
C GLY A 78 -52.85 -6.52 -19.59
N GLY A 79 -54.12 -6.63 -19.96
CA GLY A 79 -54.89 -7.89 -19.92
C GLY A 79 -55.39 -8.28 -18.53
N GLY A 80 -55.81 -9.54 -18.38
CA GLY A 80 -56.36 -10.12 -17.15
C GLY A 80 -56.15 -11.63 -17.08
N GLY A 81 -56.59 -12.26 -15.99
CA GLY A 81 -56.56 -13.73 -15.84
C GLY A 81 -55.21 -14.33 -15.45
N THR A 82 -54.18 -13.51 -15.21
CA THR A 82 -52.87 -13.98 -14.71
C THR A 82 -52.42 -13.15 -13.52
N HIS A 83 -51.58 -13.72 -12.65
CA HIS A 83 -50.97 -12.96 -11.55
C HIS A 83 -50.12 -11.76 -12.02
N ARG A 84 -49.68 -11.74 -13.29
CA ARG A 84 -48.81 -10.69 -13.82
C ARG A 84 -49.59 -9.45 -14.30
N SER A 85 -50.86 -9.62 -14.67
CA SER A 85 -51.73 -8.54 -15.15
C SER A 85 -51.90 -7.44 -14.09
N GLY A 86 -51.84 -6.17 -14.49
CA GLY A 86 -51.94 -5.01 -13.60
C GLY A 86 -50.72 -4.72 -12.72
N GLN A 87 -49.69 -5.59 -12.73
CA GLN A 87 -48.43 -5.32 -12.04
C GLN A 87 -47.55 -4.32 -12.80
N ALA A 88 -46.69 -3.61 -12.09
CA ALA A 88 -45.74 -2.68 -12.68
C ALA A 88 -44.73 -3.38 -13.62
N ALA A 89 -44.22 -2.66 -14.61
CA ALA A 89 -43.20 -3.09 -15.57
C ALA A 89 -42.21 -1.94 -15.91
N PHE A 90 -41.20 -2.27 -16.72
CA PHE A 90 -40.09 -1.42 -17.19
C PHE A 90 -39.17 -0.84 -16.10
N GLY A 91 -39.69 -0.10 -15.12
CA GLY A 91 -38.87 0.65 -14.17
C GLY A 91 -37.79 -0.16 -13.44
N ASN A 92 -36.65 0.47 -13.14
CA ASN A 92 -35.53 -0.15 -12.42
C ASN A 92 -35.82 -0.48 -10.96
N MET A 93 -36.83 0.16 -10.37
CA MET A 93 -37.36 -0.17 -9.03
C MET A 93 -38.38 -1.31 -9.06
N VAL A 94 -38.75 -1.81 -10.24
CA VAL A 94 -39.81 -2.80 -10.42
C VAL A 94 -39.23 -4.21 -10.53
N ARG A 95 -39.85 -5.17 -9.85
CA ARG A 95 -39.52 -6.60 -9.99
C ARG A 95 -39.75 -7.05 -11.44
N GLY A 96 -38.69 -7.57 -12.07
CA GLY A 96 -38.74 -8.00 -13.48
C GLY A 96 -38.67 -6.87 -14.50
N GLY A 97 -38.47 -5.61 -14.06
CA GLY A 97 -38.13 -4.49 -14.94
C GLY A 97 -36.68 -4.51 -15.42
N HIS A 98 -36.28 -3.49 -16.18
CA HIS A 98 -34.90 -3.34 -16.65
C HIS A 98 -34.05 -2.60 -15.62
N MET A 99 -32.74 -2.87 -15.54
CA MET A 99 -31.85 -2.11 -14.67
C MET A 99 -31.61 -0.68 -15.19
N PHE A 100 -31.23 0.24 -14.30
CA PHE A 100 -30.70 1.55 -14.69
C PHE A 100 -29.30 1.39 -15.30
N ALA A 101 -29.01 2.15 -16.35
CA ALA A 101 -27.75 2.10 -17.11
C ALA A 101 -27.26 0.67 -17.44
N PRO A 102 -28.02 -0.11 -18.24
CA PRO A 102 -27.66 -1.48 -18.61
C PRO A 102 -26.22 -1.60 -19.11
N THR A 103 -25.48 -2.59 -18.63
CA THR A 103 -24.08 -2.82 -19.05
C THR A 103 -24.01 -3.08 -20.55
N LYS A 104 -23.09 -2.38 -21.23
CA LYS A 104 -22.93 -2.45 -22.70
C LYS A 104 -21.63 -3.12 -23.09
N LEU A 105 -21.65 -3.81 -24.22
CA LEU A 105 -20.48 -4.51 -24.77
C LEU A 105 -19.35 -3.52 -25.13
N TRP A 106 -19.70 -2.35 -25.67
CA TRP A 106 -18.74 -1.31 -26.11
C TRP A 106 -18.13 -0.47 -24.98
N ARG A 107 -18.26 -0.89 -23.72
CA ARG A 107 -17.47 -0.29 -22.62
C ARG A 107 -15.97 -0.36 -23.00
N ARG A 108 -15.20 0.68 -22.68
CA ARG A 108 -13.74 0.67 -22.90
C ARG A 108 -13.05 -0.32 -21.94
N TRP A 109 -12.92 -1.57 -22.35
CA TRP A 109 -12.29 -2.65 -21.56
C TRP A 109 -10.77 -2.58 -21.59
N PHE A 110 -10.22 -2.31 -22.76
CA PHE A 110 -8.80 -2.38 -23.05
C PHE A 110 -8.15 -1.00 -22.89
N ILE A 111 -6.93 -0.99 -22.35
CA ILE A 111 -6.12 0.22 -22.15
C ILE A 111 -4.82 0.08 -22.95
N LYS A 112 -4.64 0.96 -23.93
CA LYS A 112 -3.37 1.14 -24.62
C LYS A 112 -2.36 1.73 -23.64
N THR A 113 -1.21 1.08 -23.53
CA THR A 113 -0.09 1.54 -22.69
C THR A 113 1.14 1.72 -23.57
N ASN A 114 1.88 2.80 -23.34
CA ASN A 114 3.06 3.13 -24.13
C ASN A 114 4.11 2.03 -24.06
N GLN A 115 4.73 1.71 -25.19
CA GLN A 115 5.68 0.59 -25.26
C GLN A 115 6.90 0.83 -24.37
N ASN A 116 7.42 2.06 -24.34
CA ASN A 116 8.56 2.41 -23.48
C ASN A 116 8.20 2.35 -21.98
N GLN A 117 6.96 2.67 -21.60
CA GLN A 117 6.50 2.49 -20.21
C GLN A 117 6.44 1.02 -19.83
N LYS A 118 5.96 0.13 -20.72
CA LYS A 118 5.99 -1.32 -20.48
C LYS A 118 7.42 -1.82 -20.32
N ARG A 119 8.33 -1.42 -21.22
CA ARG A 119 9.74 -1.81 -21.19
C ARG A 119 10.43 -1.32 -19.90
N TYR A 120 10.14 -0.10 -19.46
CA TYR A 120 10.62 0.43 -18.19
C TYR A 120 10.06 -0.38 -17.01
N ALA A 121 8.74 -0.62 -16.95
CA ALA A 121 8.15 -1.43 -15.88
C ALA A 121 8.80 -2.83 -15.80
N THR A 122 9.06 -3.48 -16.93
CA THR A 122 9.77 -4.77 -16.97
C THR A 122 11.20 -4.64 -16.44
N ALA A 123 11.95 -3.61 -16.84
CA ALA A 123 13.31 -3.37 -16.35
C ALA A 123 13.35 -3.11 -14.83
N SER A 124 12.46 -2.24 -14.31
CA SER A 124 12.34 -2.00 -12.86
C SER A 124 11.92 -3.25 -12.10
N ALA A 125 11.06 -4.09 -12.68
CA ALA A 125 10.64 -5.35 -12.07
C ALA A 125 11.80 -6.35 -11.95
N LEU A 126 12.62 -6.50 -13.00
CA LEU A 126 13.83 -7.33 -12.98
C LEU A 126 14.87 -6.80 -12.00
N ALA A 127 15.16 -5.49 -12.00
CA ALA A 127 16.08 -4.89 -11.05
C ALA A 127 15.67 -5.20 -9.60
N ALA A 128 14.37 -5.15 -9.30
CA ALA A 128 13.85 -5.50 -7.99
C ALA A 128 14.00 -6.98 -7.61
N THR A 129 14.18 -7.90 -8.56
CA THR A 129 14.39 -9.32 -8.24
C THR A 129 15.81 -9.63 -7.80
N ALA A 130 16.76 -8.71 -8.05
CA ALA A 130 18.13 -8.81 -7.55
C ALA A 130 18.30 -8.34 -6.09
N VAL A 131 17.27 -7.76 -5.48
CA VAL A 131 17.35 -7.15 -4.15
C VAL A 131 16.70 -8.09 -3.11
N PRO A 132 17.47 -8.74 -2.22
CA PRO A 132 16.93 -9.71 -1.27
C PRO A 132 15.84 -9.15 -0.35
N SER A 133 15.98 -7.90 0.10
CA SER A 133 14.99 -7.25 0.96
C SER A 133 13.63 -7.09 0.29
N LEU A 134 13.58 -6.87 -1.02
CA LEU A 134 12.33 -6.80 -1.78
C LEU A 134 11.68 -8.18 -1.96
N LEU A 135 12.48 -9.24 -2.10
CA LEU A 135 11.98 -10.63 -2.17
C LEU A 135 11.33 -11.06 -0.84
N LEU A 136 12.00 -10.76 0.27
CA LEU A 136 11.51 -11.05 1.62
C LEU A 136 10.27 -10.22 1.95
N ALA A 137 10.26 -8.92 1.62
CA ALA A 137 9.10 -8.05 1.83
C ALA A 137 7.86 -8.52 1.06
N ARG A 138 8.03 -9.11 -0.13
CA ARG A 138 6.95 -9.76 -0.87
C ARG A 138 6.46 -11.05 -0.19
N GLY A 139 7.33 -11.69 0.58
CA GLY A 139 7.07 -12.89 1.33
C GLY A 139 7.46 -14.17 0.60
N HIS A 140 8.50 -14.14 -0.25
CA HIS A 140 9.16 -15.37 -0.69
C HIS A 140 10.04 -15.95 0.43
N ARG A 141 10.24 -17.28 0.42
CA ARG A 141 11.26 -17.94 1.27
C ARG A 141 12.58 -18.03 0.52
N VAL A 142 13.50 -17.16 0.90
CA VAL A 142 14.82 -16.99 0.25
C VAL A 142 15.96 -16.90 1.26
N GLU A 143 15.68 -17.15 2.54
CA GLU A 143 16.61 -16.99 3.66
C GLU A 143 17.82 -17.95 3.58
N GLN A 144 17.62 -19.14 2.99
CA GLN A 144 18.65 -20.16 2.82
C GLN A 144 19.32 -20.15 1.42
N LEU A 145 18.96 -19.19 0.56
CA LEU A 145 19.61 -19.06 -0.74
C LEU A 145 21.04 -18.56 -0.57
N SER A 146 21.95 -19.10 -1.37
CA SER A 146 23.36 -18.69 -1.37
C SER A 146 23.58 -17.30 -1.98
N GLU A 147 22.81 -16.96 -3.01
CA GLU A 147 22.93 -15.69 -3.75
C GLU A 147 21.63 -15.33 -4.48
N VAL A 148 21.42 -14.03 -4.69
CA VAL A 148 20.35 -13.45 -5.51
C VAL A 148 20.97 -12.35 -6.39
N PRO A 149 20.71 -12.29 -7.72
CA PRO A 149 19.90 -13.19 -8.53
C PRO A 149 20.40 -14.64 -8.56
N LEU A 150 19.49 -15.62 -8.58
CA LEU A 150 19.85 -17.04 -8.66
C LEU A 150 19.98 -17.46 -10.13
N VAL A 151 21.18 -17.92 -10.52
CA VAL A 151 21.49 -18.40 -11.88
C VAL A 151 21.89 -19.87 -11.81
N VAL A 152 21.31 -20.69 -12.70
CA VAL A 152 21.50 -22.14 -12.78
C VAL A 152 22.07 -22.51 -14.15
N ALA A 153 22.93 -23.53 -14.20
CA ALA A 153 23.53 -24.03 -15.43
C ALA A 153 22.48 -24.42 -16.49
N ASP A 154 22.84 -24.30 -17.77
CA ASP A 154 21.92 -24.54 -18.91
C ASP A 154 21.42 -25.98 -19.01
N GLN A 155 22.07 -26.94 -18.33
CA GLN A 155 21.58 -28.32 -18.18
C GLN A 155 20.16 -28.36 -17.58
N ALA A 156 19.76 -27.34 -16.80
CA ALA A 156 18.41 -27.21 -16.29
C ALA A 156 17.34 -27.08 -17.40
N GLU A 157 17.71 -26.58 -18.59
CA GLU A 157 16.79 -26.43 -19.73
C GLU A 157 16.39 -27.78 -20.35
N SER A 158 17.27 -28.78 -20.25
CA SER A 158 17.05 -30.14 -20.77
C SER A 158 16.31 -31.08 -19.82
N LEU A 159 15.94 -30.62 -18.62
CA LEU A 159 15.16 -31.45 -17.68
C LEU A 159 13.80 -31.79 -18.28
N THR A 160 13.42 -33.06 -18.23
CA THR A 160 12.15 -33.55 -18.80
C THR A 160 11.18 -34.03 -17.73
N LYS A 161 11.68 -34.51 -16.58
CA LYS A 161 10.85 -35.09 -15.52
C LYS A 161 10.65 -34.12 -14.37
N THR A 162 9.42 -34.09 -13.84
CA THR A 162 9.08 -33.25 -12.67
C THR A 162 9.90 -33.62 -11.43
N LYS A 163 10.27 -34.91 -11.27
CA LYS A 163 11.11 -35.38 -10.16
C LYS A 163 12.48 -34.71 -10.15
N GLU A 164 13.09 -34.56 -11.33
CA GLU A 164 14.39 -33.90 -11.51
C GLU A 164 14.27 -32.40 -11.23
N ALA A 165 13.21 -31.74 -11.70
CA ALA A 165 12.94 -30.34 -11.40
C ALA A 165 12.78 -30.09 -9.88
N ILE A 166 12.10 -30.99 -9.16
CA ILE A 166 11.98 -30.91 -7.70
C ILE A 166 13.34 -31.12 -7.03
N ALA A 167 14.15 -32.08 -7.50
CA ALA A 167 15.48 -32.32 -6.97
C ALA A 167 16.38 -31.07 -7.12
N LEU A 168 16.33 -30.41 -8.28
CA LEU A 168 17.03 -29.15 -8.53
C LEU A 168 16.58 -28.03 -7.59
N LEU A 169 15.27 -27.86 -7.38
CA LEU A 169 14.79 -26.83 -6.45
C LEU A 169 15.21 -27.10 -5.00
N LYS A 170 15.37 -28.37 -4.62
CA LYS A 170 15.86 -28.76 -3.29
C LYS A 170 17.35 -28.48 -3.15
N SER A 171 18.18 -28.84 -4.15
CA SER A 171 19.62 -28.57 -4.12
C SER A 171 19.95 -27.08 -4.09
N LEU A 172 19.09 -26.25 -4.69
CA LEU A 172 19.22 -24.79 -4.68
C LEU A 172 18.62 -24.11 -3.42
N ASN A 173 18.09 -24.85 -2.45
CA ASN A 173 17.34 -24.33 -1.29
C ASN A 173 16.12 -23.45 -1.68
N ALA A 174 15.59 -23.61 -2.89
CA ALA A 174 14.43 -22.86 -3.39
C ALA A 174 13.09 -23.58 -3.12
N TYR A 175 13.14 -24.84 -2.69
CA TYR A 175 11.95 -25.68 -2.53
C TYR A 175 11.04 -25.25 -1.37
N GLU A 176 11.56 -24.60 -0.33
CA GLU A 176 10.74 -24.08 0.78
C GLU A 176 9.67 -23.08 0.31
N ASP A 177 9.98 -22.27 -0.72
CA ASP A 177 9.02 -21.34 -1.30
C ASP A 177 7.88 -22.09 -2.03
N VAL A 178 8.19 -23.23 -2.65
CA VAL A 178 7.19 -24.11 -3.28
C VAL A 178 6.32 -24.79 -2.23
N VAL A 179 6.91 -25.27 -1.13
CA VAL A 179 6.16 -25.84 0.01
C VAL A 179 5.19 -24.81 0.58
N LYS A 180 5.63 -23.56 0.74
CA LYS A 180 4.78 -22.44 1.17
C LYS A 180 3.62 -22.20 0.21
N VAL A 181 3.82 -22.34 -1.11
CA VAL A 181 2.71 -22.26 -2.07
C VAL A 181 1.73 -23.42 -1.88
N SER A 182 2.24 -24.65 -1.79
CA SER A 182 1.40 -25.85 -1.59
C SER A 182 0.49 -25.71 -0.37
N ASN A 183 1.05 -25.31 0.77
CA ASN A 183 0.33 -25.12 2.03
C ASN A 183 -0.66 -23.95 2.00
N SER A 184 -0.49 -23.00 1.06
CA SER A 184 -1.39 -21.84 0.93
C SER A 184 -2.65 -22.11 0.11
N ARG A 185 -2.76 -23.30 -0.51
CA ARG A 185 -3.90 -23.63 -1.37
C ARG A 185 -5.17 -23.73 -0.53
N LYS A 186 -6.11 -22.82 -0.79
CA LYS A 186 -7.41 -22.77 -0.10
C LYS A 186 -8.56 -22.53 -1.06
N ILE A 187 -9.78 -22.82 -0.60
CA ILE A 187 -11.00 -22.52 -1.34
C ILE A 187 -11.23 -20.99 -1.33
N ARG A 188 -11.57 -20.44 -2.50
CA ARG A 188 -11.87 -19.01 -2.67
C ARG A 188 -13.14 -18.63 -1.93
N ALA A 189 -13.11 -17.55 -1.14
CA ALA A 189 -14.30 -16.98 -0.55
C ALA A 189 -15.22 -16.33 -1.60
N GLY A 190 -16.55 -16.42 -1.40
CA GLY A 190 -17.57 -15.78 -2.25
C GLY A 190 -17.92 -16.51 -3.55
N VAL A 191 -18.56 -15.77 -4.46
CA VAL A 191 -19.20 -16.28 -5.71
C VAL A 191 -18.17 -16.78 -6.75
N GLY A 192 -16.89 -16.48 -6.58
CA GLY A 192 -15.83 -16.92 -7.49
C GLY A 192 -15.76 -18.45 -7.66
N LYS A 193 -16.21 -19.21 -6.64
CA LYS A 193 -16.30 -20.68 -6.68
C LYS A 193 -17.20 -21.20 -7.79
N LEU A 194 -18.29 -20.49 -8.08
CA LEU A 194 -19.25 -20.83 -9.14
C LEU A 194 -18.77 -20.41 -10.53
N ARG A 195 -17.74 -19.55 -10.61
CA ARG A 195 -17.22 -18.98 -11.87
C ARG A 195 -15.85 -19.57 -12.21
N ASN A 196 -15.69 -20.89 -12.08
CA ASN A 196 -14.47 -21.65 -12.38
C ASN A 196 -13.18 -21.13 -11.72
N ARG A 197 -13.29 -20.51 -10.54
CA ARG A 197 -12.16 -19.96 -9.77
C ARG A 197 -12.18 -20.45 -8.32
N ARG A 198 -12.44 -21.75 -8.14
CA ARG A 198 -12.70 -22.40 -6.85
C ARG A 198 -11.52 -22.34 -5.88
N HIS A 199 -10.28 -22.50 -6.36
CA HIS A 199 -9.09 -22.49 -5.51
C HIS A 199 -8.23 -21.23 -5.70
N THR A 200 -7.51 -20.86 -4.65
CA THR A 200 -6.48 -19.82 -4.66
C THR A 200 -5.23 -20.33 -3.97
N GLN A 201 -4.07 -19.94 -4.47
CA GLN A 201 -2.77 -20.26 -3.87
C GLN A 201 -1.80 -19.10 -4.12
N ARG A 202 -0.69 -19.05 -3.38
CA ARG A 202 0.39 -18.08 -3.58
C ARG A 202 1.10 -18.30 -4.92
N ARG A 203 1.85 -17.29 -5.37
CA ARG A 203 2.78 -17.42 -6.50
C ARG A 203 4.15 -17.77 -5.94
N GLY A 204 4.77 -18.79 -6.51
CA GLY A 204 6.12 -19.23 -6.15
C GLY A 204 7.17 -18.64 -7.10
N PRO A 205 8.34 -19.30 -7.22
CA PRO A 205 9.41 -18.82 -8.07
C PRO A 205 8.99 -18.75 -9.54
N LEU A 206 9.56 -17.79 -10.26
CA LEU A 206 9.48 -17.71 -11.71
C LEU A 206 10.79 -18.24 -12.30
N VAL A 207 10.72 -19.27 -13.14
CA VAL A 207 11.88 -19.81 -13.86
C VAL A 207 11.95 -19.13 -15.23
N ILE A 208 13.06 -18.45 -15.50
CA ILE A 208 13.32 -17.77 -16.77
C ILE A 208 14.37 -18.57 -17.54
N TYR A 209 13.99 -18.99 -18.75
CA TYR A 209 14.81 -19.82 -19.63
C TYR A 209 15.01 -19.15 -20.99
N ASN A 210 16.03 -19.59 -21.73
CA ASN A 210 16.30 -19.15 -23.08
C ASN A 210 15.58 -20.04 -24.09
N LYS A 211 15.88 -21.34 -24.08
CA LYS A 211 15.30 -22.32 -24.99
C LYS A 211 14.44 -23.33 -24.23
N ASP A 212 13.33 -23.74 -24.84
CA ASP A 212 12.50 -24.82 -24.29
C ASP A 212 12.97 -26.17 -24.83
N ALA A 213 13.88 -26.82 -24.11
CA ALA A 213 14.37 -28.17 -24.42
C ALA A 213 13.70 -29.26 -23.56
N GLY A 214 12.59 -28.94 -22.88
CA GLY A 214 11.91 -29.85 -21.94
C GLY A 214 11.52 -29.18 -20.63
N ILE A 215 12.21 -28.09 -20.27
CA ILE A 215 12.03 -27.35 -19.01
C ILE A 215 10.58 -26.98 -18.73
N VAL A 216 9.81 -26.58 -19.75
CA VAL A 216 8.40 -26.21 -19.54
C VAL A 216 7.58 -27.40 -19.07
N LYS A 217 7.81 -28.59 -19.63
CA LYS A 217 7.11 -29.82 -19.24
C LYS A 217 7.54 -30.29 -17.85
N ALA A 218 8.82 -30.16 -17.52
CA ALA A 218 9.35 -30.55 -16.22
C ALA A 218 8.81 -29.68 -15.07
N PHE A 219 8.72 -28.36 -15.24
CA PHE A 219 8.35 -27.45 -14.17
C PHE A 219 6.85 -27.10 -14.08
N ARG A 220 6.07 -27.21 -15.18
CA ARG A 220 4.66 -26.75 -15.20
C ARG A 220 3.74 -27.42 -14.18
N ASN A 221 4.09 -28.62 -13.72
CA ASN A 221 3.29 -29.38 -12.76
C ASN A 221 3.62 -29.04 -11.29
N VAL A 222 4.71 -28.30 -11.05
CA VAL A 222 5.11 -27.90 -9.70
C VAL A 222 4.22 -26.73 -9.25
N PRO A 223 3.58 -26.81 -8.06
CA PRO A 223 2.61 -25.81 -7.64
C PRO A 223 3.26 -24.44 -7.43
N GLY A 224 2.71 -23.43 -8.11
CA GLY A 224 3.15 -22.03 -7.94
C GLY A 224 4.34 -21.61 -8.77
N VAL A 225 5.09 -22.57 -9.32
CA VAL A 225 6.18 -22.29 -10.25
C VAL A 225 5.58 -21.84 -11.57
N GLU A 226 6.07 -20.71 -12.08
CA GLU A 226 5.73 -20.25 -13.42
C GLU A 226 6.99 -20.21 -14.27
N LEU A 227 6.80 -20.27 -15.58
CA LEU A 227 7.87 -20.28 -16.56
C LEU A 227 7.71 -19.07 -17.48
N CYS A 228 8.82 -18.48 -17.89
CA CYS A 228 8.85 -17.38 -18.83
C CYS A 228 10.10 -17.47 -19.70
N SER A 229 9.96 -17.19 -21.00
CA SER A 229 11.12 -17.08 -21.89
C SER A 229 11.74 -15.69 -21.74
N VAL A 230 13.08 -15.61 -21.76
CA VAL A 230 13.83 -14.35 -21.66
C VAL A 230 13.46 -13.34 -22.76
N GLU A 231 13.06 -13.80 -23.93
CA GLU A 231 12.65 -12.93 -25.04
C GLU A 231 11.25 -12.34 -24.85
N ARG A 232 10.41 -12.99 -24.04
CA ARG A 232 8.98 -12.66 -23.86
C ARG A 232 8.62 -12.39 -22.40
N LEU A 233 9.46 -11.60 -21.73
CA LEU A 233 9.25 -11.19 -20.34
C LEU A 233 7.91 -10.47 -20.15
N ASN A 234 7.14 -10.94 -19.17
CA ASN A 234 5.81 -10.44 -18.89
C ASN A 234 5.73 -9.75 -17.52
N ILE A 235 5.32 -8.48 -17.51
CA ILE A 235 5.15 -7.70 -16.27
C ILE A 235 4.12 -8.33 -15.32
N LEU A 236 3.09 -9.01 -15.83
CA LEU A 236 2.09 -9.69 -14.99
C LEU A 236 2.68 -10.90 -14.24
N GLN A 237 3.76 -11.49 -14.77
CA GLN A 237 4.48 -12.58 -14.14
C GLN A 237 5.65 -12.07 -13.29
N LEU A 238 6.35 -11.01 -13.69
CA LEU A 238 7.45 -10.45 -12.89
C LEU A 238 6.97 -9.67 -11.66
N ALA A 239 5.87 -8.93 -11.79
CA ALA A 239 5.25 -8.18 -10.71
C ALA A 239 3.77 -8.56 -10.49
N PRO A 240 3.45 -9.80 -10.05
CA PRO A 240 2.06 -10.20 -9.80
C PRO A 240 1.37 -9.27 -8.82
N GLY A 241 0.23 -8.71 -9.23
CA GLY A 241 -0.52 -7.73 -8.42
C GLY A 241 0.03 -6.29 -8.51
N GLY A 242 1.08 -6.08 -9.31
CA GLY A 242 1.81 -4.81 -9.42
C GLY A 242 2.85 -4.59 -8.32
N HIS A 243 3.01 -5.56 -7.41
CA HIS A 243 4.07 -5.57 -6.40
C HIS A 243 5.37 -6.11 -6.99
N LEU A 244 6.48 -5.45 -6.65
CA LEU A 244 7.84 -5.79 -7.05
C LEU A 244 8.44 -6.95 -6.23
N GLY A 245 9.62 -7.43 -6.63
CA GLY A 245 10.40 -8.38 -5.84
C GLY A 245 9.87 -9.82 -5.89
N ARG A 246 9.45 -10.33 -7.06
CA ARG A 246 9.18 -11.76 -7.22
C ARG A 246 10.50 -12.54 -7.19
N PHE A 247 10.54 -13.70 -6.55
CA PHE A 247 11.68 -14.59 -6.64
C PHE A 247 11.78 -15.20 -8.04
N VAL A 248 12.93 -15.03 -8.69
CA VAL A 248 13.20 -15.45 -10.06
C VAL A 248 14.47 -16.31 -10.09
N ILE A 249 14.41 -17.42 -10.83
CA ILE A 249 15.52 -18.33 -11.10
C ILE A 249 15.82 -18.22 -12.60
N PHE A 250 17.06 -17.88 -12.96
CA PHE A 250 17.49 -17.77 -14.35
C PHE A 250 18.30 -18.99 -14.76
N THR A 251 18.18 -19.42 -16.02
CA THR A 251 19.20 -20.26 -16.65
C THR A 251 20.38 -19.40 -17.08
N GLN A 252 21.56 -20.00 -17.17
CA GLN A 252 22.81 -19.31 -17.48
C GLN A 252 22.70 -18.54 -18.82
N SER A 253 22.23 -19.21 -19.87
CA SER A 253 22.02 -18.60 -21.18
C SER A 253 20.92 -17.53 -21.16
N ALA A 254 19.85 -17.70 -20.37
CA ALA A 254 18.84 -16.66 -20.22
C ALA A 254 19.40 -15.41 -19.54
N PHE A 255 20.24 -15.59 -18.52
CA PHE A 255 20.83 -14.48 -17.79
C PHE A 255 21.79 -13.68 -18.67
N GLY A 256 22.69 -14.36 -19.41
CA GLY A 256 23.62 -13.71 -20.33
C GLY A 256 22.93 -12.98 -21.49
N ARG A 257 21.79 -13.49 -21.96
CA ARG A 257 21.03 -12.91 -23.09
C ARG A 257 20.21 -11.66 -22.72
N LEU A 258 20.12 -11.29 -21.44
CA LEU A 258 19.32 -10.14 -21.01
C LEU A 258 19.81 -8.83 -21.65
N ASP A 259 21.13 -8.61 -21.72
CA ASP A 259 21.66 -7.38 -22.31
C ASP A 259 21.35 -7.28 -23.81
N GLU A 260 21.48 -8.39 -24.56
CA GLU A 260 21.07 -8.47 -25.97
C GLU A 260 19.58 -8.15 -26.14
N VAL A 261 18.70 -8.74 -25.31
CA VAL A 261 17.25 -8.53 -25.38
C VAL A 261 16.85 -7.08 -25.11
N PHE A 262 17.55 -6.40 -24.20
CA PHE A 262 17.29 -4.99 -23.93
C PHE A 262 17.92 -4.05 -24.96
N ALA A 263 19.09 -4.40 -25.52
CA ALA A 263 19.76 -3.65 -26.58
C ALA A 263 19.03 -3.75 -27.94
N ALA A 264 18.47 -4.92 -28.27
CA ALA A 264 17.74 -5.16 -29.53
C ALA A 264 16.40 -4.40 -29.62
N LYS A 265 15.94 -3.75 -28.54
CA LYS A 265 14.67 -3.02 -28.53
C LYS A 265 14.82 -1.69 -29.26
N SER A 266 14.27 -1.63 -30.48
CA SER A 266 14.19 -0.38 -31.27
C SER A 266 13.64 0.80 -30.45
N GLY A 267 14.38 1.91 -30.46
CA GLY A 267 14.02 3.17 -29.80
C GLY A 267 13.94 3.11 -28.28
N PHE A 268 14.63 2.15 -27.64
CA PHE A 268 14.64 2.01 -26.19
C PHE A 268 16.06 1.90 -25.64
N THR A 269 16.36 2.76 -24.69
CA THR A 269 17.56 2.69 -23.85
C THR A 269 17.15 2.40 -22.42
N LEU A 270 18.03 1.73 -21.66
CA LEU A 270 17.78 1.55 -20.23
C LEU A 270 17.60 2.91 -19.53
N PRO A 271 16.62 3.02 -18.62
CA PRO A 271 16.34 4.27 -17.93
C PRO A 271 17.49 4.63 -16.99
N LYS A 272 17.93 5.89 -17.03
CA LYS A 272 18.95 6.40 -16.12
C LYS A 272 18.32 6.76 -14.76
N ALA A 273 19.02 6.46 -13.68
CA ALA A 273 18.60 6.88 -12.35
C ALA A 273 18.67 8.42 -12.23
N LYS A 274 17.65 9.04 -11.61
CA LYS A 274 17.64 10.48 -11.34
C LYS A 274 18.66 10.88 -10.27
N ILE A 275 18.93 9.97 -9.34
CA ILE A 275 19.88 10.14 -8.24
C ILE A 275 20.94 9.05 -8.42
N ALA A 276 22.22 9.43 -8.49
CA ALA A 276 23.32 8.49 -8.68
C ALA A 276 23.62 7.65 -7.41
N ASN A 277 23.54 8.29 -6.23
CA ASN A 277 23.67 7.63 -4.94
C ASN A 277 22.35 7.73 -4.15
N THR A 278 21.69 6.59 -3.96
CA THR A 278 20.40 6.53 -3.23
C THR A 278 20.58 6.42 -1.71
N ASP A 279 21.81 6.29 -1.21
CA ASP A 279 22.09 6.27 0.22
C ASP A 279 22.11 7.70 0.77
N VAL A 280 20.91 8.17 1.10
CA VAL A 280 20.70 9.51 1.67
C VAL A 280 21.39 9.65 3.02
N THR A 281 21.49 8.56 3.81
CA THR A 281 22.14 8.62 5.12
C THR A 281 23.64 8.89 4.99
N ARG A 282 24.30 8.23 4.04
CA ARG A 282 25.70 8.49 3.72
C ARG A 282 25.91 9.91 3.18
N ILE A 283 25.02 10.39 2.31
CA ILE A 283 25.10 11.76 1.78
C ILE A 283 24.98 12.76 2.93
N ILE A 284 23.94 12.65 3.76
CA ILE A 284 23.72 13.57 4.89
C ILE A 284 24.92 13.58 5.84
N ASN A 285 25.50 12.42 6.13
CA ASN A 285 26.59 12.28 7.08
C ASN A 285 27.98 12.49 6.46
N SER A 286 28.08 12.96 5.21
CA SER A 286 29.37 13.21 4.58
C SER A 286 30.03 14.46 5.16
N ASP A 287 31.36 14.48 5.19
CA ASP A 287 32.14 15.57 5.80
C ASP A 287 31.88 16.91 5.09
N GLU A 288 31.65 16.87 3.77
CA GLU A 288 31.36 18.06 2.96
C GLU A 288 30.02 18.71 3.37
N ILE A 289 29.03 17.92 3.77
CA ILE A 289 27.76 18.45 4.26
C ILE A 289 27.89 18.84 5.73
N GLN A 290 28.44 17.96 6.57
CA GLN A 290 28.52 18.18 8.01
C GLN A 290 29.40 19.37 8.40
N SER A 291 30.42 19.72 7.60
CA SER A 291 31.26 20.91 7.82
C SER A 291 30.53 22.24 7.61
N VAL A 292 29.48 22.28 6.80
CA VAL A 292 28.72 23.51 6.48
C VAL A 292 27.45 23.63 7.34
N VAL A 293 26.89 22.51 7.78
CA VAL A 293 25.65 22.48 8.56
C VAL A 293 25.87 23.08 9.95
N ARG A 294 24.92 23.91 10.39
CA ARG A 294 24.94 24.49 11.75
C ARG A 294 24.85 23.38 12.79
N ALA A 295 25.61 23.53 13.88
CA ALA A 295 25.54 22.62 15.02
C ALA A 295 24.09 22.44 15.49
N LYS A 296 23.73 21.19 15.81
CA LYS A 296 22.40 20.85 16.33
C LYS A 296 22.15 21.63 17.62
N GLY A 297 21.12 22.47 17.64
CA GLY A 297 20.72 23.19 18.84
C GLY A 297 20.30 22.25 19.99
N PRO A 298 20.23 22.76 21.23
CA PRO A 298 19.79 21.96 22.37
C PRO A 298 18.39 21.40 22.12
N ALA A 299 18.11 20.20 22.64
CA ALA A 299 16.82 19.56 22.49
C ALA A 299 15.71 20.46 23.05
N LYS A 300 14.85 20.98 22.16
CA LYS A 300 13.69 21.80 22.56
C LYS A 300 12.49 20.89 22.73
N THR A 301 12.07 20.65 23.98
CA THR A 301 10.77 20.04 24.26
C THR A 301 9.68 21.11 24.15
N THR A 302 9.05 21.23 22.99
CA THR A 302 7.87 22.09 22.83
C THR A 302 6.70 21.48 23.59
N ARG A 303 6.20 22.16 24.63
CA ARG A 303 4.93 21.80 25.28
C ARG A 303 3.80 22.43 24.47
N PRO A 304 3.06 21.66 23.62
CA PRO A 304 2.10 22.24 22.68
C PRO A 304 0.91 22.89 23.39
N PHE A 305 0.56 22.40 24.57
CA PHE A 305 -0.43 23.00 25.43
C PHE A 305 0.18 23.27 26.80
N THR A 306 0.34 24.55 27.13
CA THR A 306 0.47 24.99 28.51
C THR A 306 -0.84 25.59 28.93
N GLN A 307 -1.47 25.06 29.98
CA GLN A 307 -2.67 25.66 30.53
C GLN A 307 -2.37 27.10 30.95
N ARG A 308 -3.07 28.08 30.36
CA ARG A 308 -2.98 29.48 30.76
C ARG A 308 -3.59 29.63 32.15
N LYS A 309 -2.75 29.66 33.17
CA LYS A 309 -3.18 29.90 34.56
C LYS A 309 -3.54 31.37 34.73
N ASN A 310 -4.67 31.67 35.36
CA ASN A 310 -5.11 33.04 35.62
C ASN A 310 -4.18 33.69 36.68
N PRO A 311 -3.46 34.79 36.36
CA PRO A 311 -2.54 35.45 37.30
C PRO A 311 -3.24 36.04 38.52
N LEU A 312 -4.49 36.49 38.40
CA LEU A 312 -5.25 37.07 39.52
C LEU A 312 -5.62 36.02 40.58
N LYS A 313 -5.73 34.75 40.16
CA LYS A 313 -6.01 33.61 41.06
C LYS A 313 -4.74 32.85 41.46
N ASN A 314 -3.68 32.90 40.65
CA ASN A 314 -2.43 32.17 40.88
C ASN A 314 -1.24 33.13 41.07
N ARG A 315 -0.86 33.35 42.33
CA ARG A 315 0.23 34.27 42.72
C ARG A 315 1.58 33.92 42.08
N ALA A 316 1.92 32.63 41.92
CA ALA A 316 3.19 32.25 41.28
C ALA A 316 3.26 32.68 39.81
N VAL A 317 2.14 32.61 39.10
CA VAL A 317 2.04 33.10 37.72
C VAL A 317 2.03 34.63 37.69
N LEU A 318 1.35 35.28 38.64
CA LEU A 318 1.40 36.74 38.79
C LEU A 318 2.82 37.26 39.01
N PHE A 319 3.58 36.63 39.90
CA PHE A 319 4.96 37.05 40.21
C PHE A 319 5.91 36.77 39.04
N ARG A 320 5.70 35.67 38.32
CA ARG A 320 6.46 35.38 37.10
C ARG A 320 6.23 36.42 36.00
N LEU A 321 4.99 36.92 35.87
CA LEU A 321 4.62 37.90 34.84
C LEU A 321 4.85 39.35 35.27
N ASN A 322 4.66 39.65 36.55
CA ASN A 322 4.83 40.95 37.17
C ASN A 322 5.48 40.81 38.56
N PRO A 323 6.82 40.89 38.64
CA PRO A 323 7.55 40.82 39.90
C PRO A 323 7.16 41.90 40.92
N TYR A 324 6.76 43.10 40.47
CA TYR A 324 6.38 44.21 41.35
C TYR A 324 5.12 43.91 42.17
N ALA A 325 4.19 43.08 41.64
CA ALA A 325 3.00 42.67 42.36
C ALA A 325 3.31 41.97 43.69
N GLN A 326 4.47 41.32 43.80
CA GLN A 326 4.91 40.70 45.06
C GLN A 326 5.22 41.74 46.14
N ALA A 327 5.87 42.85 45.78
CA ALA A 327 6.19 43.93 46.70
C ALA A 327 4.92 44.69 47.12
N ALA A 328 4.06 45.03 46.15
CA ALA A 328 2.81 45.76 46.38
C ALA A 328 1.85 45.00 47.32
N ILE A 329 1.65 43.69 47.09
CA ILE A 329 0.80 42.87 47.97
C ILE A 329 1.40 42.80 49.39
N ARG A 330 2.73 42.70 49.53
CA ARG A 330 3.38 42.70 50.85
C ARG A 330 3.22 44.02 51.60
N SER A 331 3.38 45.16 50.92
CA SER A 331 3.18 46.47 51.53
C SER A 331 1.74 46.67 51.97
N GLU A 332 0.78 46.21 51.16
CA GLU A 332 -0.64 46.37 51.47
C GLU A 332 -1.09 45.47 52.63
N ILE A 333 -0.62 44.22 52.70
CA ILE A 333 -0.85 43.35 53.86
C ILE A 333 -0.27 43.99 55.13
N ARG A 334 0.94 44.56 55.06
CA ARG A 334 1.56 45.25 56.20
C ARG A 334 0.73 46.46 56.64
N ALA A 335 0.26 47.28 55.70
CA ALA A 335 -0.59 48.44 55.98
C ALA A 335 -1.96 48.04 56.58
N GLN A 336 -2.57 46.96 56.09
CA GLN A 336 -3.84 46.45 56.64
C GLN A 336 -3.67 45.89 58.06
N ALA A 337 -2.56 45.19 58.35
CA ALA A 337 -2.26 44.72 59.70
C ALA A 337 -2.14 45.88 60.70
N GLN A 338 -1.45 46.97 60.29
CA GLN A 338 -1.32 48.19 61.10
C GLN A 338 -2.67 48.89 61.35
N LYS A 339 -3.56 48.94 60.35
CA LYS A 339 -4.92 49.49 60.53
C LYS A 339 -5.76 48.66 61.49
N LYS A 340 -5.66 47.33 61.46
CA LYS A 340 -6.39 46.45 62.39
C LYS A 340 -5.93 46.61 63.84
N SER A 341 -4.64 46.87 64.09
CA SER A 341 -4.13 47.11 65.44
C SER A 341 -4.52 48.48 66.03
N GLY A 342 -4.99 49.43 65.21
CA GLY A 342 -5.34 50.80 65.64
C GLY A 342 -6.77 51.00 66.15
N ILE A 343 -7.66 50.00 66.07
CA ILE A 343 -9.05 50.11 66.57
C ILE A 343 -9.13 49.54 67.99
N LYS A 344 -8.76 50.32 69.00
CA LYS A 344 -9.23 50.14 70.39
C LYS A 344 -10.39 51.12 70.62
N LYS A 345 -11.62 50.62 70.78
CA LYS A 345 -12.79 51.45 71.14
C LYS A 345 -12.68 51.83 72.62
N GLU A 346 -12.53 53.11 72.93
CA GLU A 346 -12.66 53.65 74.30
C GLU A 346 -14.14 53.65 74.74
N ALA A 347 -14.41 53.20 75.97
CA ALA A 347 -15.75 53.07 76.52
C ALA A 347 -16.24 54.43 77.06
N LYS A 348 -17.45 54.87 76.66
CA LYS A 348 -18.07 56.13 77.13
C LYS A 348 -18.63 55.95 78.56
N GLN A 349 -18.31 56.88 79.45
CA GLN A 349 -18.78 56.90 80.86
C GLN A 349 -20.27 57.29 80.96
N PRO A 350 -21.02 56.75 81.95
CA PRO A 350 -22.44 57.06 82.16
C PRO A 350 -22.68 58.43 82.82
N VAL A 351 -23.79 59.07 82.43
CA VAL A 351 -24.22 60.43 82.82
C VAL A 351 -24.69 60.49 84.29
N ALA A 352 -24.44 61.63 84.95
CA ALA A 352 -24.59 61.84 86.40
C ALA A 352 -26.03 61.72 86.93
N LYS A 353 -26.16 61.17 88.15
CA LYS A 353 -27.42 60.86 88.86
C LYS A 353 -28.36 62.05 89.10
N GLU A 354 -27.84 63.27 89.17
CA GLU A 354 -28.65 64.47 89.42
C GLU A 354 -29.67 64.72 88.30
N PHE A 355 -29.33 64.38 87.05
CA PHE A 355 -30.26 64.50 85.91
C PHE A 355 -31.46 63.54 86.06
N LEU A 356 -31.27 62.37 86.66
CA LEU A 356 -32.35 61.41 86.87
C LEU A 356 -33.30 61.83 88.01
N GLN A 357 -32.82 62.57 89.01
CA GLN A 357 -33.66 63.01 90.14
C GLN A 357 -34.65 64.13 89.74
N LEU A 358 -34.26 65.02 88.82
CA LEU A 358 -35.15 66.06 88.27
C LEU A 358 -36.28 65.49 87.40
N LEU A 359 -36.10 64.30 86.84
CA LEU A 359 -37.09 63.68 85.94
C LEU A 359 -38.28 63.06 86.69
N HIS A 360 -38.19 62.89 88.01
CA HIS A 360 -39.19 62.19 88.83
C HIS A 360 -39.91 63.07 89.88
N ALA A 361 -39.81 64.40 89.80
CA ALA A 361 -40.56 65.30 90.67
C ALA A 361 -41.83 65.84 89.97
N ASN A 362 -42.92 65.08 90.09
CA ASN A 362 -44.33 65.53 90.17
C ASN A 362 -45.23 64.35 90.53
#